data_AF-A0A954J4F5-F1
#
_entry.id   AF-A0A954J4F5-F1
#
_cell.length_a   1.000
_cell.length_b   1.000
_cell.length_c   1.000
_cell.angle_alpha   90.00
_cell.angle_beta   90.00
_cell.angle_gamma   90.00
#
_symmetry.space_group_name_H-M   'P 1'
#
loop_
_entity.id
_entity.type
_entity.pdbx_description
1 polymer ?
#
loop_
_entity_poly.entity_id
_entity_poly.type
_entity_poly.pdbx_seq_one_letter_code
_entity_poly.pdbx_strand_id
1 'polypeptide(L)'
;MTTFKDHDLIPAATTFEGVRYERRPVLDPHGKAADGVYSAWIWLDNPNQFNSYTTDMVKGVIHAFRRASNERDVAAVVFTAVGNRAFCTGGNTKEYAEYYAGQPGEYL
;
A
#
# COMPACT_ATOMS: atom_id res chain seq x y z
N MET A 1 -21.42 0.24 -23.21
CA MET A 1 -20.23 0.20 -22.31
C MET A 1 -20.19 -1.16 -21.68
N THR A 2 -19.06 -1.85 -21.77
CA THR A 2 -18.89 -3.19 -21.17
C THR A 2 -18.68 -3.03 -19.68
N THR A 3 -19.56 -3.58 -18.86
CA THR A 3 -19.40 -3.59 -17.40
C THR A 3 -18.50 -4.77 -17.02
N PHE A 4 -17.35 -4.49 -16.43
CA PHE A 4 -16.45 -5.52 -15.92
C PHE A 4 -16.90 -5.99 -14.53
N LYS A 5 -16.59 -7.25 -14.20
CA LYS A 5 -16.77 -7.77 -12.84
C LYS A 5 -15.63 -7.27 -11.94
N ASP A 6 -15.96 -7.05 -10.68
CA ASP A 6 -14.97 -6.82 -9.64
C ASP A 6 -14.23 -8.13 -9.31
N HIS A 7 -12.91 -8.06 -9.19
CA HIS A 7 -12.01 -9.17 -8.90
C HIS A 7 -11.18 -8.94 -7.62
N ASP A 8 -11.46 -7.87 -6.88
CA ASP A 8 -10.87 -7.63 -5.56
C ASP A 8 -11.49 -8.55 -4.49
N LEU A 9 -10.72 -8.78 -3.43
CA LEU A 9 -11.17 -9.63 -2.31
C LEU A 9 -12.11 -8.90 -1.35
N ILE A 10 -11.95 -7.58 -1.28
CA ILE A 10 -12.70 -6.65 -0.44
C ILE A 10 -12.89 -5.35 -1.22
N PRO A 11 -13.85 -4.48 -0.87
CA PRO A 11 -14.09 -3.24 -1.59
C PRO A 11 -12.82 -2.40 -1.73
N ALA A 12 -12.52 -1.92 -2.94
CA ALA A 12 -11.32 -1.11 -3.23
C ALA A 12 -11.21 0.19 -2.39
N ALA A 13 -12.35 0.67 -1.86
CA ALA A 13 -12.40 1.82 -0.95
C ALA A 13 -11.97 1.50 0.49
N THR A 14 -11.63 0.25 0.80
CA THR A 14 -11.19 -0.15 2.15
C THR A 14 -9.84 0.49 2.47
N THR A 15 -9.76 1.18 3.59
CA THR A 15 -8.55 1.87 4.06
C THR A 15 -7.92 1.14 5.22
N PHE A 16 -6.58 1.17 5.30
CA PHE A 16 -5.80 0.61 6.38
C PHE A 16 -4.97 1.72 7.01
N GLU A 17 -4.99 1.82 8.34
CA GLU A 17 -4.15 2.78 9.05
C GLU A 17 -2.67 2.52 8.72
N GLY A 18 -1.90 3.59 8.50
CA GLY A 18 -0.50 3.49 8.12
C GLY A 18 -0.25 3.09 6.66
N VAL A 19 -1.28 2.93 5.82
CA VAL A 19 -1.11 2.68 4.38
C VAL A 19 -1.96 3.65 3.56
N ARG A 20 -1.32 4.40 2.66
CA ARG A 20 -2.02 5.29 1.71
C ARG A 20 -2.00 4.69 0.32
N TYR A 21 -3.09 4.87 -0.43
CA TYR A 21 -3.20 4.55 -1.85
C TYR A 21 -3.65 5.79 -2.63
N GLU A 22 -2.91 6.17 -3.67
CA GLU A 22 -3.26 7.29 -4.54
C GLU A 22 -3.02 6.91 -6.00
N ARG A 23 -3.95 7.25 -6.89
CA ARG A 23 -3.70 7.18 -8.34
C ARG A 23 -3.16 8.51 -8.83
N ARG A 24 -2.08 8.45 -9.61
CA ARG A 24 -1.49 9.62 -10.27
C ARG A 24 -1.38 9.39 -11.78
N PRO A 25 -1.78 10.36 -12.63
CA PRO A 25 -1.55 10.26 -14.07
C PRO A 25 -0.06 10.04 -14.37
N VAL A 26 0.25 9.14 -15.29
CA VAL A 26 1.61 9.01 -15.81
C VAL A 26 1.89 10.19 -16.72
N LEU A 27 3.05 10.82 -16.56
CA LEU A 27 3.47 11.95 -17.38
C LEU A 27 4.47 11.50 -18.45
N ASP A 28 4.38 12.09 -19.63
CA ASP A 28 5.39 11.97 -20.68
C ASP A 28 6.66 12.79 -20.33
N PRO A 29 7.75 12.67 -21.11
CA PRO A 29 8.98 13.45 -20.86
C PRO A 29 8.82 14.97 -20.91
N HIS A 30 7.68 15.48 -21.41
CA HIS A 30 7.35 16.90 -21.47
C HIS A 30 6.39 17.33 -20.34
N GLY A 31 6.04 16.41 -19.43
CA GLY A 31 5.15 16.67 -18.30
C GLY A 31 3.65 16.60 -18.64
N LYS A 32 3.27 16.16 -19.84
CA LYS A 32 1.87 15.99 -20.22
C LYS A 32 1.35 14.64 -19.73
N ALA A 33 0.15 14.62 -19.16
CA ALA A 33 -0.49 13.37 -18.75
C ALA A 33 -0.79 12.47 -19.96
N ALA A 34 -0.42 11.20 -19.84
CA ALA A 34 -0.82 10.14 -20.77
C ALA A 34 -2.32 9.84 -20.58
N ASP A 35 -3.04 9.71 -21.69
CA ASP A 35 -4.48 9.50 -21.66
C ASP A 35 -4.81 8.10 -21.11
N GLY A 36 -5.62 8.05 -20.05
CA GLY A 36 -6.07 6.81 -19.43
C GLY A 36 -4.98 5.94 -18.79
N VAL A 37 -3.77 6.47 -18.54
CA VAL A 37 -2.67 5.71 -17.93
C VAL A 37 -2.23 6.33 -16.60
N TYR A 38 -2.21 5.51 -15.57
CA TYR A 38 -1.94 5.91 -14.19
C TYR A 38 -0.82 5.08 -13.57
N SER A 39 -0.21 5.66 -12.54
CA SER A 39 0.59 4.96 -11.56
C SER A 39 -0.19 4.90 -10.25
N ALA A 40 -0.15 3.75 -9.58
CA ALA A 40 -0.64 3.62 -8.23
C ALA A 40 0.51 3.90 -7.28
N TRP A 41 0.34 4.86 -6.39
CA TRP A 41 1.31 5.15 -5.35
C TRP A 41 0.81 4.57 -4.04
N ILE A 42 1.68 3.80 -3.40
CA ILE A 42 1.41 3.14 -2.12
C ILE A 42 2.43 3.70 -1.13
N TRP A 43 1.96 4.28 -0.03
CA TRP A 43 2.85 4.79 1.02
C TRP A 43 2.69 3.99 2.30
N LEU A 44 3.83 3.66 2.90
CA LEU A 44 3.89 3.47 4.36
C LEU A 44 3.77 4.84 5.03
N ASP A 45 2.81 4.98 5.94
CA ASP A 45 2.47 6.22 6.63
C ASP A 45 2.53 6.05 8.15
N ASN A 46 3.72 5.72 8.64
CA ASN A 46 4.02 5.64 10.08
C ASN A 46 5.35 6.36 10.38
N PRO A 47 5.53 7.63 9.98
CA PRO A 47 6.83 8.30 10.01
C PRO A 47 7.38 8.50 11.44
N ASN A 48 6.51 8.55 12.44
CA ASN A 48 6.88 8.67 13.85
C ASN A 48 7.63 7.44 14.37
N GLN A 49 7.37 6.27 13.77
CA GLN A 49 8.03 5.00 14.07
C GLN A 49 8.86 4.52 12.88
N PHE A 50 9.46 5.46 12.13
CA PHE A 50 10.35 5.20 10.99
C PHE A 50 9.73 4.29 9.92
N ASN A 51 8.41 4.38 9.75
CA ASN A 51 7.63 3.56 8.82
C ASN A 51 7.79 2.05 9.06
N SER A 52 8.06 1.63 10.30
CA SER A 52 7.92 0.23 10.68
C SER A 52 6.47 -0.23 10.51
N TYR A 53 6.29 -1.44 10.00
CA TYR A 53 4.97 -1.98 9.70
C TYR A 53 4.44 -2.83 10.84
N THR A 54 3.17 -2.65 11.18
CA THR A 54 2.41 -3.62 11.97
C THR A 54 1.85 -4.73 11.08
N THR A 55 1.32 -5.80 11.67
CA THR A 55 0.62 -6.85 10.90
C THR A 55 -0.56 -6.28 10.10
N ASP A 56 -1.32 -5.33 10.66
CA ASP A 56 -2.43 -4.69 9.95
C ASP A 56 -1.97 -3.78 8.81
N MET A 57 -0.85 -3.07 8.96
CA MET A 57 -0.23 -2.33 7.86
C MET A 57 0.17 -3.29 6.71
N VAL A 58 0.75 -4.46 7.01
CA VAL A 58 1.11 -5.44 5.98
C VAL A 58 -0.11 -5.95 5.23
N LYS A 59 -1.23 -6.23 5.92
CA LYS A 59 -2.51 -6.57 5.27
C LYS A 59 -2.97 -5.45 4.33
N GLY A 60 -2.83 -4.20 4.75
CA GLY A 60 -3.13 -3.03 3.93
C GLY A 60 -2.25 -2.91 2.69
N VAL A 61 -0.94 -3.15 2.82
CA VAL A 61 -0.01 -3.18 1.68
C VAL A 61 -0.39 -4.29 0.70
N ILE A 62 -0.70 -5.50 1.18
CA ILE A 62 -1.16 -6.62 0.34
C ILE A 62 -2.43 -6.23 -0.42
N HIS A 63 -3.41 -5.64 0.27
CA HIS A 63 -4.64 -5.15 -0.36
C HIS A 63 -4.35 -4.09 -1.44
N ALA A 64 -3.49 -3.10 -1.14
CA ALA A 64 -3.13 -2.03 -2.05
C ALA A 64 -2.44 -2.54 -3.33
N PHE A 65 -1.49 -3.48 -3.22
CA PHE A 65 -0.86 -4.10 -4.39
C PHE A 65 -1.85 -4.93 -5.21
N ARG A 66 -2.77 -5.64 -4.55
CA ARG A 66 -3.80 -6.40 -5.26
C ARG A 66 -4.75 -5.47 -6.02
N ARG A 67 -5.21 -4.40 -5.38
CA ARG A 67 -6.04 -3.37 -6.00
C ARG A 67 -5.34 -2.80 -7.24
N ALA A 68 -4.08 -2.40 -7.12
CA ALA A 68 -3.29 -1.90 -8.25
C ALA A 68 -3.17 -2.94 -9.39
N SER A 69 -3.04 -4.23 -9.06
CA SER A 69 -3.00 -5.32 -10.05
C SER A 69 -4.34 -5.55 -10.77
N ASN A 70 -5.46 -5.13 -10.17
CA ASN A 70 -6.80 -5.25 -10.75
C ASN A 70 -7.23 -3.98 -11.50
N GLU A 71 -6.63 -2.82 -11.21
CA GLU A 71 -6.89 -1.55 -11.89
C GLU A 71 -6.26 -1.56 -13.30
N ARG A 72 -7.10 -1.70 -14.34
CA ARG A 72 -6.67 -1.88 -15.74
C ARG A 72 -5.94 -0.68 -16.34
N ASP A 73 -6.12 0.49 -15.74
CA ASP A 73 -5.50 1.75 -16.14
C ASP A 73 -4.24 2.08 -15.32
N VAL A 74 -3.81 1.19 -14.42
CA VAL A 74 -2.55 1.31 -13.69
C VAL A 74 -1.44 0.54 -14.40
N ALA A 75 -0.41 1.27 -14.86
CA ALA A 75 0.73 0.70 -15.56
C ALA A 75 1.94 0.42 -14.64
N ALA A 76 2.01 1.07 -13.49
CA ALA A 76 3.12 0.93 -12.55
C ALA A 76 2.70 1.22 -11.11
N VAL A 77 3.40 0.63 -10.15
CA VAL A 77 3.28 0.95 -8.74
C VAL A 77 4.52 1.69 -8.26
N VAL A 78 4.32 2.82 -7.57
CA VAL A 78 5.37 3.50 -6.80
C VAL A 78 5.14 3.17 -5.32
N PHE A 79 5.92 2.22 -4.80
CA PHE A 79 5.90 1.90 -3.37
C PHE A 79 6.93 2.76 -2.64
N THR A 80 6.46 3.59 -1.72
CA THR A 80 7.25 4.62 -1.04
C THR A 80 6.77 4.82 0.39
N ALA A 81 7.27 5.85 1.07
CA ALA A 81 6.96 6.11 2.46
C ALA A 81 6.84 7.60 2.76
N VAL A 82 6.07 7.93 3.78
CA VAL A 82 5.90 9.30 4.25
C VAL A 82 7.10 9.73 5.09
N GLY A 83 7.50 10.99 4.95
CA GLY A 83 8.60 11.59 5.71
C GLY A 83 9.96 11.40 5.05
N ASN A 84 11.00 11.82 5.76
CA ASN A 84 12.37 11.93 5.24
C ASN A 84 13.41 11.21 6.10
N ARG A 85 12.99 10.50 7.16
CA ARG A 85 13.89 9.85 8.13
C ARG A 85 14.27 8.43 7.73
N ALA A 86 13.32 7.67 7.21
CA ALA A 86 13.50 6.29 6.78
C ALA A 86 12.39 5.87 5.81
N PHE A 87 12.70 4.96 4.89
CA PHE A 87 11.69 4.30 4.06
C PHE A 87 10.86 3.30 4.89
N CYS A 88 11.52 2.34 5.54
CA CYS A 88 10.91 1.33 6.39
C CYS A 88 12.02 0.65 7.21
N THR A 89 11.83 0.49 8.51
CA THR A 89 12.79 -0.23 9.38
C THR A 89 12.42 -1.70 9.62
N GLY A 90 11.48 -2.24 8.84
CA GLY A 90 10.97 -3.60 8.99
C GLY A 90 9.76 -3.70 9.93
N GLY A 91 9.58 -4.87 10.54
CA GLY A 91 8.47 -5.13 11.45
C GLY A 91 8.50 -4.24 12.70
N ASN A 92 7.32 -3.87 13.19
CA ASN A 92 7.18 -3.02 14.36
C ASN A 92 7.58 -3.79 15.63
N THR A 93 8.78 -3.50 16.13
CA THR A 93 9.34 -4.21 17.30
C THR A 93 8.54 -3.98 18.58
N LYS A 94 7.80 -2.87 18.70
CA LYS A 94 6.90 -2.62 19.82
C LYS A 94 5.72 -3.59 19.80
N GLU A 95 5.02 -3.69 18.67
CA GLU A 95 3.93 -4.67 18.47
C GLU A 95 4.43 -6.10 18.72
N TYR A 96 5.61 -6.44 18.17
CA TYR A 96 6.21 -7.76 18.36
C TYR A 96 6.52 -8.05 19.83
N ALA A 97 7.03 -7.06 20.57
CA ALA A 97 7.35 -7.23 21.98
C ALA A 97 6.11 -7.27 22.88
N GLU A 98 5.09 -6.46 22.60
CA GLU A 98 3.92 -6.29 23.46
C GLU A 98 2.83 -7.35 23.20
N TYR A 99 2.75 -7.90 21.99
CA TYR A 99 1.71 -8.86 21.61
C TYR A 99 2.29 -10.24 21.26
N TYR A 100 3.17 -10.33 20.26
CA TYR A 100 3.57 -11.61 19.68
C TYR A 100 4.59 -12.40 20.52
N ALA A 101 5.41 -11.73 21.33
CA ALA A 101 6.41 -12.39 22.16
C ALA A 101 5.77 -13.36 23.16
N GLY A 102 6.17 -14.64 23.09
CA GLY A 102 5.60 -15.69 23.94
C GLY A 102 4.31 -16.33 23.40
N GLN A 103 3.87 -15.97 22.19
CA GLN A 103 2.66 -16.51 21.55
C GLN A 103 2.99 -17.30 20.27
N PRO A 104 3.55 -18.52 20.37
CA PRO A 104 3.98 -19.29 19.19
C PRO A 104 2.85 -19.74 18.26
N GLY A 105 1.59 -19.67 18.70
CA GLY A 105 0.42 -20.06 17.91
C GLY A 105 -0.19 -18.95 17.06
N GLU A 106 0.31 -17.71 17.17
CA GLU A 106 -0.37 -16.53 16.61
C GLU A 106 -0.26 -16.42 15.07
N TYR A 107 0.63 -17.18 14.44
CA TYR A 107 0.82 -17.23 12.98
C TYR A 107 0.44 -18.59 12.36
N LEU A 108 -0.44 -19.36 12.99
CA LEU A 108 -0.92 -20.68 12.50
C LEU A 108 -2.08 -20.58 11.50
#